data_AF-A0A3M1FIM2-F1
#
_entry.id   AF-A0A3M1FIM2-F1
#
_cell.length_a   1.000
_cell.length_b   1.000
_cell.length_c   1.000
_cell.angle_alpha   90.00
_cell.angle_beta   90.00
_cell.angle_gamma   90.00
#
_symmetry.space_group_name_H-M   'P 1'
#
loop_
_entity.id
_entity.type
_entity.pdbx_description
1 polymer ?
#
loop_
_entity_poly.entity_id
_entity_poly.type
_entity_poly.pdbx_seq_one_letter_code
_entity_poly.pdbx_strand_id
1 'polypeptide(L)'
;MASQHVQRSKSYRGHYDNPSTDAIIADETLKKIIVSGNAELMVKEADRIGKLLVKGKESDRLSTSQIRAIFGEVRKIQGQVSIPEYASDSANAQRNKERAFHRLYLLIPKMRYRVAKEKEKPGIKRIVNVLEPAIRLVLAADIDKKERDNRFNHFVEFFEAILAYHRAYGGK
;
A
#
# COMPACT_ATOMS: atom_id res chain seq x y z
N MET A 1 33.12 -47.04 -7.98
CA MET A 1 33.37 -45.99 -6.97
C MET A 1 32.70 -44.72 -7.45
N ALA A 2 31.56 -44.39 -6.83
CA ALA A 2 30.66 -43.32 -7.26
C ALA A 2 31.08 -42.00 -6.62
N SER A 3 31.38 -40.99 -7.43
CA SER A 3 31.54 -39.61 -6.98
C SER A 3 30.30 -38.82 -7.37
N GLN A 4 29.42 -38.63 -6.39
CA GLN A 4 28.27 -37.74 -6.43
C GLN A 4 28.78 -36.29 -6.37
N HIS A 5 28.64 -35.53 -7.45
CA HIS A 5 28.76 -34.07 -7.40
C HIS A 5 27.39 -33.46 -7.07
N VAL A 6 27.36 -32.84 -5.90
CA VAL A 6 26.22 -32.23 -5.22
C VAL A 6 25.64 -31.07 -6.03
N GLN A 7 24.37 -31.19 -6.42
CA GLN A 7 23.52 -30.06 -6.82
C GLN A 7 23.20 -29.22 -5.59
N ARG A 8 23.75 -28.00 -5.51
CA ARG A 8 23.32 -26.97 -4.55
C ARG A 8 22.08 -26.26 -5.10
N SER A 9 20.90 -26.76 -4.74
CA SER A 9 19.65 -26.01 -4.86
C SER A 9 19.58 -24.95 -3.76
N LYS A 10 19.83 -23.68 -4.11
CA LYS A 10 19.46 -22.54 -3.26
C LYS A 10 17.94 -22.38 -3.34
N SER A 11 17.24 -22.98 -2.38
CA SER A 11 15.81 -22.76 -2.17
C SER A 11 15.57 -21.30 -1.77
N TYR A 12 14.82 -20.58 -2.62
CA TYR A 12 14.23 -19.28 -2.27
C TYR A 12 13.15 -19.51 -1.21
N ARG A 13 13.53 -19.45 0.06
CA ARG A 13 12.60 -19.48 1.19
C ARG A 13 12.19 -18.04 1.48
N GLY A 14 10.96 -17.68 1.13
CA GLY A 14 10.40 -16.36 1.41
C GLY A 14 10.35 -16.10 2.92
N HIS A 15 11.18 -15.18 3.39
CA HIS A 15 11.08 -14.58 4.71
C HIS A 15 9.96 -13.53 4.70
N TYR A 16 8.72 -13.94 4.94
CA TYR A 16 7.60 -13.01 5.18
C TYR A 16 7.04 -13.08 6.60
N ASP A 17 7.66 -13.84 7.51
CA ASP A 17 7.20 -14.01 8.89
C ASP A 17 8.25 -13.50 9.90
N ASN A 18 8.53 -12.20 9.87
CA ASN A 18 9.18 -11.55 11.00
C ASN A 18 8.45 -10.22 11.26
N PRO A 19 7.86 -9.99 12.45
CA PRO A 19 7.28 -8.69 12.80
C PRO A 19 8.39 -7.64 12.66
N SER A 20 8.31 -6.87 11.60
CA SER A 20 9.40 -6.00 11.18
C SER A 20 9.54 -4.88 12.21
N THR A 21 10.74 -4.71 12.77
CA THR A 21 11.16 -3.58 13.62
C THR A 21 10.97 -2.19 12.98
N ASP A 22 10.45 -2.14 11.75
CA ASP A 22 10.19 -0.97 10.92
C ASP A 22 8.68 -0.61 10.80
N ALA A 23 7.79 -1.26 11.55
CA ALA A 23 6.34 -1.02 11.50
C ALA A 23 5.99 0.41 11.98
N ILE A 24 5.35 1.21 11.11
CA ILE A 24 5.01 2.61 11.41
C ILE A 24 3.68 2.74 12.16
N ILE A 25 2.77 1.80 11.93
CA ILE A 25 1.44 1.72 12.52
C ILE A 25 1.26 0.31 13.06
N ALA A 26 0.63 0.19 14.23
CA ALA A 26 0.32 -1.12 14.80
C ALA A 26 -0.72 -1.86 13.95
N ASP A 27 -0.53 -3.16 13.76
CA ASP A 27 -1.41 -3.99 12.92
C ASP A 27 -2.88 -3.89 13.33
N GLU A 28 -3.17 -3.90 14.62
CA GLU A 28 -4.54 -3.78 15.12
C GLU A 28 -5.17 -2.41 14.83
N THR A 29 -4.38 -1.33 14.89
CA THR A 29 -4.85 0.01 14.50
C THR A 29 -5.12 0.05 13.01
N LEU A 30 -4.23 -0.52 12.19
CA LEU A 30 -4.41 -0.53 10.74
C LEU A 30 -5.61 -1.38 10.32
N LYS A 31 -5.87 -2.52 11.00
CA LYS A 31 -7.10 -3.32 10.79
C LYS A 31 -8.35 -2.51 11.11
N LYS A 32 -8.39 -1.77 12.22
CA LYS A 32 -9.55 -0.91 12.54
C LYS A 32 -9.82 0.15 11.47
N ILE A 33 -8.77 0.70 10.87
CA ILE A 33 -8.89 1.68 9.79
C ILE A 33 -9.37 1.00 8.50
N ILE A 34 -8.67 -0.03 8.03
CA ILE A 34 -8.90 -0.60 6.68
C ILE A 34 -10.09 -1.56 6.67
N VAL A 35 -10.21 -2.44 7.67
CA VAL A 35 -11.26 -3.45 7.74
C VAL A 35 -12.55 -2.85 8.28
N SER A 36 -12.47 -2.13 9.40
CA SER A 36 -13.67 -1.61 10.08
C SER A 36 -14.08 -0.20 9.67
N GLY A 37 -13.28 0.51 8.86
CA GLY A 37 -13.61 1.86 8.41
C GLY A 37 -13.60 2.92 9.52
N ASN A 38 -12.79 2.73 10.57
CA ASN A 38 -12.76 3.67 11.70
C ASN A 38 -12.16 5.03 11.30
N ALA A 39 -13.04 5.99 10.99
CA ALA A 39 -12.66 7.32 10.51
C ALA A 39 -11.86 8.15 11.53
N GLU A 40 -12.18 8.06 12.82
CA GLU A 40 -11.46 8.79 13.88
C GLU A 40 -9.99 8.36 13.95
N LEU A 41 -9.75 7.05 14.00
CA LEU A 41 -8.39 6.49 13.97
C LEU A 41 -7.69 6.79 12.65
N MET A 42 -8.41 6.76 11.53
CA MET A 42 -7.87 7.10 10.21
C MET A 42 -7.29 8.52 10.21
N VAL A 43 -8.07 9.51 10.65
CA VAL A 43 -7.64 10.92 10.70
C VAL A 43 -6.45 11.08 11.66
N LYS A 44 -6.54 10.48 12.84
CA LYS A 44 -5.47 10.56 13.86
C LYS A 44 -4.15 9.98 13.37
N GLU A 45 -4.18 8.79 12.75
CA GLU A 45 -2.98 8.15 12.23
C GLU A 45 -2.47 8.85 10.97
N ALA A 46 -3.35 9.33 10.10
CA ALA A 46 -2.97 10.09 8.92
C ALA A 46 -2.24 11.38 9.29
N ASP A 47 -2.70 12.10 10.31
CA ASP A 47 -2.01 13.26 10.88
C ASP A 47 -0.59 12.90 11.34
N ARG A 48 -0.49 11.91 12.25
CA ARG A 48 0.79 11.45 12.80
C ARG A 48 1.76 11.02 11.69
N ILE A 49 1.28 10.28 10.70
CA ILE A 49 2.08 9.81 9.57
C ILE A 49 2.49 11.00 8.68
N GLY A 50 1.58 11.92 8.37
CA GLY A 50 1.89 13.15 7.62
C GLY A 50 3.04 13.93 8.26
N LYS A 51 3.03 14.11 9.59
CA LYS A 51 4.14 14.70 10.35
C LYS A 51 5.43 13.89 10.24
N LEU A 52 5.35 12.56 10.33
CA LEU A 52 6.50 11.67 10.25
C LEU A 52 7.19 11.71 8.88
N LEU A 53 6.43 11.90 7.81
CA LEU A 53 6.94 11.96 6.43
C LEU A 53 7.76 13.22 6.13
N VAL A 54 7.61 14.28 6.93
CA VAL A 54 8.40 15.52 6.82
C VAL A 54 9.50 15.63 7.89
N LYS A 55 9.65 14.62 8.77
CA LYS A 55 10.66 14.62 9.83
C LYS A 55 12.05 14.26 9.30
N GLY A 56 13.08 15.02 9.72
CA GLY A 56 14.48 14.80 9.35
C GLY A 56 15.03 15.91 8.46
N LYS A 57 16.22 15.66 7.88
CA LYS A 57 16.82 16.55 6.88
C LYS A 57 15.95 16.56 5.62
N GLU A 58 16.04 17.60 4.80
CA GLU A 58 15.21 17.70 3.58
C GLU A 58 15.39 16.50 2.64
N SER A 59 16.62 15.97 2.53
CA SER A 59 16.94 14.74 1.79
C SER A 59 16.19 13.49 2.28
N ASP A 60 15.77 13.49 3.55
CA ASP A 60 15.14 12.36 4.21
C ASP A 60 13.62 12.36 4.06
N ARG A 61 13.04 13.51 3.69
CA ARG A 61 11.60 13.72 3.61
C ARG A 61 11.02 13.04 2.39
N LEU A 62 9.77 12.63 2.49
CA LEU A 62 9.02 12.20 1.32
C LEU A 62 8.71 13.43 0.46
N SER A 63 9.13 13.42 -0.80
CA SER A 63 8.81 14.51 -1.72
C SER A 63 7.36 14.41 -2.21
N THR A 64 6.82 15.54 -2.63
CA THR A 64 5.48 15.57 -3.21
C THR A 64 5.40 14.78 -4.52
N SER A 65 6.46 14.77 -5.33
CA SER A 65 6.50 13.98 -6.57
C SER A 65 6.42 12.48 -6.29
N GLN A 66 7.08 12.00 -5.23
CA GLN A 66 7.06 10.60 -4.83
C GLN A 66 5.67 10.16 -4.35
N ILE A 67 5.08 10.90 -3.41
CA ILE A 67 3.75 10.55 -2.89
C ILE A 67 2.67 10.66 -3.97
N ARG A 68 2.71 11.71 -4.81
CA ARG A 68 1.77 11.88 -5.93
C ARG A 68 1.91 10.79 -6.98
N ALA A 69 3.13 10.30 -7.25
CA ALA A 69 3.32 9.21 -8.20
C ALA A 69 2.63 7.92 -7.73
N ILE A 70 2.74 7.57 -6.44
CA ILE A 70 2.04 6.41 -5.88
C ILE A 70 0.53 6.66 -5.84
N PHE A 71 0.11 7.82 -5.35
CA PHE A 71 -1.30 8.18 -5.22
C PHE A 71 -2.01 8.22 -6.58
N GLY A 72 -1.36 8.74 -7.63
CA GLY A 72 -1.89 8.73 -8.98
C GLY A 72 -2.11 7.32 -9.55
N GLU A 73 -1.27 6.35 -9.19
CA GLU A 73 -1.51 4.94 -9.55
C GLU A 73 -2.74 4.38 -8.81
N VAL A 74 -2.90 4.70 -7.52
CA VAL A 74 -4.08 4.31 -6.73
C VAL A 74 -5.36 4.94 -7.29
N ARG A 75 -5.37 6.23 -7.63
CA ARG A 75 -6.53 6.89 -8.26
C ARG A 75 -6.90 6.29 -9.61
N LYS A 76 -5.92 5.87 -10.42
CA LYS A 76 -6.17 5.13 -11.67
C LYS A 76 -6.78 3.76 -11.43
N ILE A 77 -6.42 3.08 -10.34
CA ILE A 77 -7.05 1.81 -9.93
C ILE A 77 -8.48 2.08 -9.46
N GLN A 78 -8.68 3.08 -8.62
CA GLN A 78 -10.00 3.46 -8.11
C GLN A 78 -10.98 3.79 -9.24
N GLY A 79 -10.56 4.57 -10.24
CA GLY A 79 -11.40 4.85 -11.42
C GLY A 79 -11.86 3.60 -12.17
N GLN A 80 -11.13 2.48 -12.10
CA GLN A 80 -11.54 1.20 -12.69
C GLN A 80 -12.45 0.40 -11.77
N VAL A 81 -12.29 0.51 -10.45
CA VAL A 81 -13.13 -0.14 -9.45
C VAL A 81 -14.52 0.52 -9.38
N SER A 82 -14.58 1.85 -9.52
CA SER A 82 -15.82 2.63 -9.37
C SER A 82 -16.71 2.69 -10.61
N ILE A 83 -16.36 2.00 -11.71
CA ILE A 83 -17.21 1.94 -12.91
C ILE A 83 -18.52 1.23 -12.53
N PRO A 84 -19.69 1.90 -12.62
CA PRO A 84 -20.94 1.29 -12.21
C PRO A 84 -21.30 0.08 -13.09
N GLU A 85 -21.87 -0.96 -12.47
CA GLU A 85 -22.27 -2.18 -13.18
C GLU A 85 -23.32 -1.93 -14.27
N TYR A 86 -24.14 -0.88 -14.15
CA TYR A 86 -25.13 -0.50 -15.17
C TYR A 86 -24.52 0.30 -16.33
N ALA A 87 -23.31 0.85 -16.18
CA ALA A 87 -22.64 1.66 -17.19
C ALA A 87 -21.82 0.81 -18.19
N SER A 88 -21.79 -0.51 -17.98
CA SER A 88 -21.11 -1.49 -18.85
C SER A 88 -21.82 -2.83 -18.77
N ASP A 89 -21.57 -3.76 -19.70
CA ASP A 89 -22.04 -5.14 -19.50
C ASP A 89 -21.43 -5.71 -18.21
N SER A 90 -22.25 -6.33 -17.37
CA SER A 90 -21.88 -6.90 -16.05
C SER A 90 -20.63 -7.79 -16.09
N ALA A 91 -20.45 -8.56 -17.16
CA ALA A 91 -19.26 -9.40 -17.34
C ALA A 91 -17.98 -8.56 -17.56
N ASN A 92 -18.10 -7.44 -18.28
CA ASN A 92 -17.00 -6.51 -18.51
C ASN A 92 -16.69 -5.67 -17.27
N ALA A 93 -17.71 -5.24 -16.52
CA ALA A 93 -17.55 -4.57 -15.23
C ALA A 93 -16.72 -5.42 -14.26
N GLN A 94 -17.08 -6.69 -14.12
CA GLN A 94 -16.37 -7.63 -13.26
C GLN A 94 -14.91 -7.85 -13.70
N ARG A 95 -14.67 -8.04 -15.01
CA ARG A 95 -13.31 -8.22 -15.55
C ARG A 95 -12.43 -6.99 -15.34
N ASN A 96 -13.00 -5.79 -15.49
CA ASN A 96 -12.28 -4.54 -15.26
C ASN A 96 -11.88 -4.39 -13.79
N LYS A 97 -12.78 -4.76 -12.88
CA LYS A 97 -12.55 -4.72 -11.44
C LYS A 97 -11.47 -5.72 -10.99
N GLU A 98 -11.50 -6.97 -11.47
CA GLU A 98 -10.43 -7.93 -11.19
C GLU A 98 -9.07 -7.46 -11.74
N ARG A 99 -9.06 -6.83 -12.92
CA ARG A 99 -7.83 -6.22 -13.46
C ARG A 99 -7.33 -5.09 -12.57
N ALA A 100 -8.22 -4.28 -12.00
CA ALA A 100 -7.87 -3.21 -11.08
C ALA A 100 -7.23 -3.76 -9.80
N PHE A 101 -7.82 -4.80 -9.18
CA PHE A 101 -7.24 -5.46 -8.01
C PHE A 101 -5.93 -6.20 -8.31
N HIS A 102 -5.78 -6.78 -9.49
CA HIS A 102 -4.50 -7.32 -9.94
C HIS A 102 -3.42 -6.23 -10.03
N ARG A 103 -3.76 -5.04 -10.57
CA ARG A 103 -2.85 -3.88 -10.59
C ARG A 103 -2.50 -3.40 -9.19
N LEU A 104 -3.45 -3.45 -8.24
CA LEU A 104 -3.19 -3.13 -6.83
C LEU A 104 -2.19 -4.12 -6.21
N TYR A 105 -2.34 -5.42 -6.48
CA TYR A 105 -1.37 -6.44 -6.03
C TYR A 105 0.03 -6.16 -6.60
N LEU A 106 0.12 -5.81 -7.88
CA LEU A 106 1.39 -5.45 -8.54
C LEU A 106 1.97 -4.09 -8.10
N LEU A 107 1.20 -3.25 -7.39
CA LEU A 107 1.73 -2.01 -6.83
C LEU A 107 2.75 -2.28 -5.71
N ILE A 108 2.56 -3.37 -4.94
CA ILE A 108 3.47 -3.78 -3.87
C ILE A 108 4.92 -3.94 -4.36
N PRO A 109 5.23 -4.82 -5.34
CA PRO A 109 6.60 -4.97 -5.83
C PRO A 109 7.16 -3.69 -6.48
N LYS A 110 6.32 -2.88 -7.14
CA LYS A 110 6.75 -1.58 -7.69
C LYS A 110 7.21 -0.61 -6.60
N MET A 111 6.45 -0.52 -5.51
CA MET A 111 6.80 0.33 -4.36
C MET A 111 8.08 -0.16 -3.69
N ARG A 112 8.23 -1.47 -3.47
CA ARG A 112 9.47 -2.06 -2.92
C ARG A 112 10.69 -1.78 -3.79
N TYR A 113 10.55 -1.88 -5.11
CA TYR A 113 11.63 -1.52 -6.03
C TYR A 113 12.02 -0.03 -5.92
N ARG A 114 11.04 0.88 -5.80
CA ARG A 114 11.30 2.32 -5.57
C ARG A 114 12.10 2.54 -4.29
N VAL A 115 11.73 1.89 -3.18
CA VAL A 115 12.50 1.93 -1.92
C VAL A 115 13.93 1.45 -2.12
N ALA A 116 14.12 0.31 -2.80
CA ALA A 116 15.45 -0.26 -3.06
C ALA A 116 16.32 0.61 -3.97
N LYS A 117 15.71 1.39 -4.88
CA LYS A 117 16.40 2.33 -5.77
C LYS A 117 16.81 3.61 -5.03
N GLU A 118 16.01 4.05 -4.06
CA GLU A 118 16.23 5.28 -3.30
C GLU A 118 16.85 5.01 -1.92
N LYS A 119 17.89 4.16 -1.84
CA LYS A 119 18.46 3.63 -0.58
C LYS A 119 18.75 4.66 0.52
N GLU A 120 18.95 5.93 0.16
CA GLU A 120 19.25 7.04 1.07
C GLU A 120 18.04 7.91 1.45
N LYS A 121 16.82 7.56 1.01
CA LYS A 121 15.60 8.35 1.24
C LYS A 121 14.64 7.61 2.17
N PRO A 122 14.75 7.77 3.50
CA PRO A 122 13.86 7.11 4.45
C PRO A 122 12.38 7.51 4.26
N GLY A 123 12.08 8.68 3.69
CA GLY A 123 10.72 9.12 3.39
C GLY A 123 9.92 8.14 2.53
N ILE A 124 10.50 7.61 1.44
CA ILE A 124 9.82 6.62 0.58
C ILE A 124 9.62 5.30 1.33
N LYS A 125 10.61 4.88 2.13
CA LYS A 125 10.50 3.66 2.94
C LYS A 125 9.35 3.78 3.95
N ARG A 126 9.23 4.93 4.63
CA ARG A 126 8.19 5.18 5.63
C ARG A 126 6.78 5.05 5.04
N ILE A 127 6.50 5.72 3.92
CA ILE A 127 5.17 5.62 3.30
C ILE A 127 4.88 4.19 2.81
N VAL A 128 5.86 3.51 2.22
CA VAL A 128 5.67 2.12 1.75
C VAL A 128 5.40 1.16 2.90
N ASN A 129 6.05 1.35 4.06
CA ASN A 129 5.79 0.56 5.27
C ASN A 129 4.39 0.77 5.86
N VAL A 130 3.66 1.82 5.45
CA VAL A 130 2.24 2.02 5.80
C VAL A 130 1.34 1.43 4.71
N LEU A 131 1.61 1.74 3.44
CA LEU A 131 0.72 1.38 2.33
C LEU A 131 0.73 -0.12 2.02
N GLU A 132 1.88 -0.78 2.10
CA GLU A 132 1.96 -2.20 1.79
C GLU A 132 1.07 -3.07 2.71
N PRO A 133 1.18 -3.01 4.05
CA PRO A 133 0.30 -3.79 4.91
C PRO A 133 -1.17 -3.40 4.74
N ALA A 134 -1.47 -2.12 4.46
CA ALA A 134 -2.84 -1.67 4.17
C ALA A 134 -3.40 -2.34 2.90
N ILE A 135 -2.62 -2.39 1.81
CA ILE A 135 -3.00 -3.09 0.58
C ILE A 135 -3.19 -4.60 0.84
N ARG A 136 -2.36 -5.22 1.68
CA ARG A 136 -2.53 -6.64 2.03
C ARG A 136 -3.84 -6.92 2.76
N LEU A 137 -4.30 -6.00 3.61
CA LEU A 137 -5.61 -6.10 4.25
C LEU A 137 -6.77 -6.00 3.25
N VAL A 138 -6.61 -5.18 2.20
CA VAL A 138 -7.55 -5.13 1.07
C VAL A 138 -7.55 -6.44 0.29
N LEU A 139 -6.37 -7.03 0.05
CA LEU A 139 -6.19 -8.22 -0.81
C LEU A 139 -6.19 -9.54 -0.02
N ALA A 140 -6.81 -9.57 1.17
CA ALA A 140 -6.89 -10.78 1.97
C ALA A 140 -7.62 -11.90 1.20
N ALA A 141 -7.16 -13.15 1.34
CA ALA A 141 -7.67 -14.27 0.54
C ALA A 141 -9.11 -14.67 0.88
N ASP A 142 -9.52 -14.49 2.14
CA ASP A 142 -10.77 -15.06 2.69
C ASP A 142 -11.87 -14.01 2.88
N ILE A 143 -11.95 -13.03 1.97
CA ILE A 143 -13.00 -12.00 2.00
C ILE A 143 -13.80 -11.99 0.70
N ASP A 144 -15.08 -11.66 0.80
CA ASP A 144 -15.92 -11.50 -0.38
C ASP A 144 -15.59 -10.21 -1.15
N LYS A 145 -16.13 -10.09 -2.37
CA LYS A 145 -15.86 -8.95 -3.26
C LYS A 145 -16.33 -7.62 -2.67
N LYS A 146 -17.47 -7.61 -1.97
CA LYS A 146 -18.05 -6.39 -1.40
C LYS A 146 -17.19 -5.87 -0.25
N GLU A 147 -16.72 -6.78 0.60
CA GLU A 147 -15.79 -6.46 1.67
C GLU A 147 -14.45 -5.97 1.11
N ARG A 148 -13.91 -6.62 0.08
CA ARG A 148 -12.70 -6.15 -0.63
C ARG A 148 -12.87 -4.72 -1.15
N ASP A 149 -14.03 -4.38 -1.70
CA ASP A 149 -14.33 -3.03 -2.19
C ASP A 149 -14.40 -2.00 -1.07
N ASN A 150 -15.07 -2.33 0.04
CA ASN A 150 -15.15 -1.46 1.21
C ASN A 150 -13.75 -1.17 1.76
N ARG A 151 -12.93 -2.21 1.95
CA ARG A 151 -11.54 -2.05 2.39
C ARG A 151 -10.71 -1.22 1.44
N PHE A 152 -10.92 -1.40 0.13
CA PHE A 152 -10.24 -0.58 -0.86
C PHE A 152 -10.64 0.90 -0.76
N ASN A 153 -11.92 1.21 -0.55
CA ASN A 153 -12.37 2.59 -0.32
C ASN A 153 -11.73 3.18 0.94
N HIS A 154 -11.76 2.46 2.07
CA HIS A 154 -11.08 2.92 3.30
C HIS A 154 -9.58 3.12 3.10
N PHE A 155 -8.92 2.27 2.31
CA PHE A 155 -7.52 2.44 1.94
C PHE A 155 -7.28 3.73 1.14
N VAL A 156 -8.14 4.03 0.16
CA VAL A 156 -8.01 5.27 -0.63
C VAL A 156 -8.22 6.49 0.26
N GLU A 157 -9.26 6.50 1.09
CA GLU A 157 -9.55 7.58 2.05
C GLU A 157 -8.39 7.80 3.02
N PHE A 158 -7.82 6.71 3.56
CA PHE A 158 -6.67 6.80 4.45
C PHE A 158 -5.45 7.38 3.75
N PHE A 159 -5.18 6.96 2.50
CA PHE A 159 -4.06 7.50 1.74
C PHE A 159 -4.28 8.98 1.36
N GLU A 160 -5.51 9.37 1.05
CA GLU A 160 -5.90 10.77 0.84
C GLU A 160 -5.67 11.63 2.08
N ALA A 161 -6.06 11.12 3.26
CA ALA A 161 -5.83 11.81 4.52
C ALA A 161 -4.32 11.98 4.80
N ILE A 162 -3.50 10.94 4.57
CA ILE A 162 -2.03 11.03 4.70
C ILE A 162 -1.47 12.08 3.75
N LEU A 163 -1.91 12.12 2.49
CA LEU A 163 -1.48 13.09 1.50
C LEU A 163 -1.85 14.52 1.92
N ALA A 164 -3.05 14.73 2.44
CA ALA A 164 -3.52 16.03 2.93
C ALA A 164 -2.65 16.52 4.10
N TYR A 165 -2.40 15.67 5.10
CA TYR A 165 -1.56 16.05 6.23
C TYR A 165 -0.08 16.20 5.87
N HIS A 166 0.48 15.36 5.00
CA HIS A 166 1.83 15.56 4.47
C HIS A 166 1.98 16.94 3.83
N ARG A 167 0.98 17.36 3.03
CA ARG A 167 0.96 18.70 2.45
C ARG A 167 0.81 19.80 3.49
N ALA A 168 -0.09 19.61 4.47
CA ALA A 168 -0.32 20.57 5.55
C ALA A 168 0.95 20.82 6.39
N TYR A 169 1.78 19.80 6.60
CA TYR A 169 3.06 19.91 7.30
C TYR A 169 4.24 20.35 6.43
N GLY A 170 3.98 20.88 5.24
CA GLY A 170 5.00 21.46 4.37
C GLY A 170 5.76 20.46 3.52
N GLY A 171 5.16 19.29 3.23
CA GLY A 171 5.64 18.40 2.17
C GLY A 171 5.78 19.16 0.84
N LYS A 172 6.99 19.10 0.26
CA LYS A 172 7.38 19.79 -0.99
C LYS A 172 7.68 18.81 -2.09
#